data_AF-A0A812RKK1-F1
#
_entry.id   AF-A0A812RKK1-F1
#
_cell.length_a   1.000
_cell.length_b   1.000
_cell.length_c   1.000
_cell.angle_alpha   90.00
_cell.angle_beta   90.00
_cell.angle_gamma   90.00
#
_symmetry.space_group_name_H-M   'P 1'
#
loop_
_entity.id
_entity.type
_entity.pdbx_description
1 polymer ?
#
loop_
_entity_poly.entity_id
_entity_poly.type
_entity_poly.pdbx_seq_one_letter_code
_entity_poly.pdbx_strand_id
1 'polypeptide(L)'
;MSASETGSDEEDADPQGELHSLLEAARDTRHDDLSLLYMQCLAASLVQFACAPLTFLSAHRGYGLVAASIVGLMVLGSAGFQYWVARTLRLWLKRQPCRGTWQHCVDALAGFDGTRGLRCLTSGGPVCMFATVEAIDPALDAWAAANAFSLYAGSLKLEFESSWEGVPLVGWLVAWLGLPGILVVILLGSMLCQLWSLHHRHQYLTSLFDEFADQAQGSAKCRFKVWYEWKHATDLGGLLILLDVFEKLLYAELKRDTQGELYQVVDRFWAFIPKVVAEALPSLWFQVSVLALTYDSCPGSTFAINLMSMASSIFCIAKLLHLQISTLRFGFRTKTQRFCNRPEVWLNSIACMLSSFCFAICLLRLAGLWICPSHIFLVSRGCFKEGP
;
A
#
# COMPACT_ATOMS: atom_id res chain seq x y z
N MET A 1 -75.79 -11.00 39.75
CA MET A 1 -74.93 -9.79 39.75
C MET A 1 -73.58 -10.21 40.32
N SER A 2 -72.65 -10.60 39.45
CA SER A 2 -71.25 -10.87 39.80
C SER A 2 -70.40 -9.88 39.01
N ALA A 3 -69.80 -8.92 39.70
CA ALA A 3 -68.87 -7.97 39.10
C ALA A 3 -67.51 -8.66 38.92
N SER A 4 -67.02 -8.74 37.69
CA SER A 4 -65.66 -9.15 37.38
C SER A 4 -64.77 -7.91 37.41
N GLU A 5 -63.87 -7.84 38.37
CA GLU A 5 -62.77 -6.88 38.40
C GLU A 5 -61.65 -7.40 37.48
N THR A 6 -61.55 -6.79 36.29
CA THR A 6 -60.35 -6.89 35.44
C THR A 6 -59.32 -5.92 35.99
N GLY A 7 -58.39 -6.44 36.80
CA GLY A 7 -57.16 -5.74 37.15
C GLY A 7 -56.24 -5.70 35.94
N SER A 8 -56.04 -4.51 35.39
CA SER A 8 -54.97 -4.22 34.44
C SER A 8 -53.70 -3.96 35.25
N ASP A 9 -52.84 -4.98 35.35
CA ASP A 9 -51.47 -4.82 35.80
C ASP A 9 -50.73 -3.97 34.75
N GLU A 10 -50.69 -2.66 34.98
CA GLU A 10 -49.71 -1.77 34.33
C GLU A 10 -48.34 -2.18 34.87
N GLU A 11 -47.65 -3.06 34.15
CA GLU A 11 -46.22 -3.27 34.30
C GLU A 11 -45.53 -1.92 34.08
N ASP A 12 -45.10 -1.30 35.19
CA ASP A 12 -44.19 -0.16 35.20
C ASP A 12 -42.91 -0.55 34.45
N ALA A 13 -42.89 -0.32 33.14
CA ALA A 13 -41.73 -0.47 32.29
C ALA A 13 -40.65 0.48 32.81
N ASP A 14 -39.65 -0.08 33.49
CA ASP A 14 -38.52 0.67 34.04
C ASP A 14 -37.85 1.48 32.90
N PRO A 15 -37.99 2.82 32.89
CA PRO A 15 -37.46 3.66 31.81
C PRO A 15 -35.94 3.60 31.73
N GLN A 16 -35.27 3.19 32.81
CA GLN A 16 -33.82 2.98 32.82
C GLN A 16 -33.43 1.69 32.09
N GLY A 17 -34.25 0.64 32.18
CA GLY A 17 -34.06 -0.61 31.45
C GLY A 17 -34.21 -0.45 29.94
N GLU A 18 -35.19 0.34 29.49
CA GLU A 18 -35.38 0.64 28.06
C GLU A 18 -34.25 1.54 27.50
N LEU A 19 -33.76 2.50 28.28
CA LEU A 19 -32.60 3.29 27.88
C LEU A 19 -31.32 2.43 27.79
N HIS A 20 -31.13 1.50 28.72
CA HIS A 20 -29.98 0.59 28.71
C HIS A 20 -30.04 -0.36 27.51
N SER A 21 -31.20 -0.92 27.20
CA SER A 21 -31.38 -1.80 26.04
C SER A 21 -31.24 -1.07 24.71
N LEU A 22 -31.72 0.18 24.60
CA LEU A 22 -31.48 1.03 23.43
C LEU A 22 -30.00 1.44 23.29
N LEU A 23 -29.29 1.65 24.41
CA LEU A 23 -27.85 1.91 24.40
C LEU A 23 -27.04 0.68 24.01
N GLU A 24 -27.44 -0.52 24.44
CA GLU A 24 -26.83 -1.79 24.03
C GLU A 24 -27.11 -2.11 22.55
N ALA A 25 -28.36 -1.99 22.09
CA ALA A 25 -28.71 -2.16 20.69
C ALA A 25 -28.01 -1.13 19.77
N ALA A 26 -27.82 0.11 20.27
CA ALA A 26 -27.03 1.12 19.59
C ALA A 26 -25.51 0.89 19.67
N ARG A 27 -25.03 0.06 20.60
CA ARG A 27 -23.62 -0.34 20.73
C ARG A 27 -23.29 -1.43 19.71
N ASP A 28 -24.14 -2.44 19.58
CA ASP A 28 -23.97 -3.55 18.63
C ASP A 28 -24.01 -3.07 17.17
N THR A 29 -25.03 -2.26 16.81
CA THR A 29 -25.17 -1.75 15.43
C THR A 29 -24.03 -0.84 14.95
N ARG A 30 -23.23 -0.25 15.86
CA ARG A 30 -22.15 0.71 15.50
C ARG A 30 -20.77 0.07 15.40
N HIS A 31 -20.58 -1.09 16.00
CA HIS A 31 -19.33 -1.85 15.89
C HIS A 31 -19.23 -2.53 14.53
N ASP A 32 -20.35 -3.09 14.04
CA ASP A 32 -20.48 -3.69 12.72
C ASP A 32 -20.11 -2.72 11.58
N ASP A 33 -20.39 -1.43 11.75
CA ASP A 33 -20.08 -0.41 10.73
C ASP A 33 -18.56 -0.24 10.49
N LEU A 34 -17.73 -0.32 11.53
CA LEU A 34 -16.28 -0.07 11.41
C LEU A 34 -15.54 -1.28 10.85
N SER A 35 -15.90 -2.48 11.32
CA SER A 35 -15.37 -3.73 10.78
C SER A 35 -15.80 -3.94 9.32
N LEU A 36 -17.03 -3.55 8.96
CA LEU A 36 -17.49 -3.58 7.57
C LEU A 36 -16.68 -2.64 6.67
N LEU A 37 -16.42 -1.40 7.12
CA LEU A 37 -15.55 -0.46 6.39
C LEU A 37 -14.14 -1.03 6.19
N TYR A 38 -13.62 -1.74 7.19
CA TYR A 38 -12.32 -2.41 7.07
C TYR A 38 -12.35 -3.49 5.99
N MET A 39 -13.36 -4.36 6.03
CA MET A 39 -13.50 -5.46 5.07
C MET A 39 -13.65 -4.94 3.64
N GLN A 40 -14.29 -3.79 3.46
CA GLN A 40 -14.34 -3.13 2.15
C GLN A 40 -12.97 -2.62 1.71
N CYS A 41 -12.16 -2.05 2.61
CA CYS A 41 -10.78 -1.65 2.29
C CYS A 41 -9.91 -2.86 1.94
N LEU A 42 -10.08 -3.97 2.67
CA LEU A 42 -9.43 -5.23 2.40
C LEU A 42 -9.80 -5.72 1.00
N ALA A 43 -11.09 -5.80 0.68
CA ALA A 43 -11.58 -6.21 -0.63
C ALA A 43 -11.03 -5.33 -1.76
N ALA A 44 -11.01 -4.00 -1.57
CA ALA A 44 -10.42 -3.07 -2.54
C ALA A 44 -8.93 -3.35 -2.77
N SER A 45 -8.17 -3.64 -1.70
CA SER A 45 -6.75 -4.01 -1.79
C SER A 45 -6.55 -5.32 -2.54
N LEU A 46 -7.39 -6.34 -2.27
CA LEU A 46 -7.35 -7.62 -2.99
C LEU A 46 -7.59 -7.46 -4.49
N VAL A 47 -8.56 -6.61 -4.87
CA VAL A 47 -8.83 -6.29 -6.27
C VAL A 47 -7.61 -5.62 -6.90
N GLN A 48 -6.98 -4.66 -6.22
CA GLN A 48 -5.78 -4.00 -6.74
C GLN A 48 -4.61 -4.98 -6.96
N PHE A 49 -4.38 -5.89 -6.02
CA PHE A 49 -3.32 -6.90 -6.16
C PHE A 49 -3.57 -7.84 -7.35
N ALA A 50 -4.82 -8.23 -7.59
CA ALA A 50 -5.19 -9.05 -8.74
C ALA A 50 -5.08 -8.30 -10.08
N CYS A 51 -5.26 -6.98 -10.08
CA CYS A 51 -5.19 -6.18 -11.29
C CYS A 51 -3.79 -6.16 -11.92
N ALA A 52 -2.70 -6.24 -11.16
CA ALA A 52 -1.34 -6.22 -11.72
C ALA A 52 -1.07 -7.39 -12.69
N PRO A 53 -1.20 -8.67 -12.29
CA PRO A 53 -1.01 -9.78 -13.21
C PRO A 53 -2.04 -9.80 -14.35
N LEU A 54 -3.29 -9.37 -14.10
CA LEU A 54 -4.31 -9.27 -15.16
C LEU A 54 -3.96 -8.22 -16.20
N THR A 55 -3.43 -7.07 -15.77
CA THR A 55 -2.99 -5.99 -16.65
C THR A 55 -1.80 -6.45 -17.49
N PHE A 56 -0.82 -7.12 -16.87
CA PHE A 56 0.31 -7.73 -17.57
C PHE A 56 -0.16 -8.69 -18.66
N LEU A 57 -0.98 -9.69 -18.30
CA LEU A 57 -1.45 -10.73 -19.23
C LEU A 57 -2.27 -10.14 -20.38
N SER A 58 -3.11 -9.15 -20.09
CA SER A 58 -3.93 -8.47 -21.10
C SER A 58 -3.05 -7.72 -22.10
N ALA A 59 -2.13 -6.90 -21.61
CA ALA A 59 -1.20 -6.15 -22.46
C ALA A 59 -0.27 -7.08 -23.26
N HIS A 60 0.26 -8.13 -22.63
CA HIS A 60 1.17 -9.08 -23.26
C HIS A 60 0.52 -9.84 -24.43
N ARG A 61 -0.78 -10.14 -24.34
CA ARG A 61 -1.55 -10.77 -25.43
C ARG A 61 -2.01 -9.80 -26.52
N GLY A 62 -1.61 -8.54 -26.46
CA GLY A 62 -1.99 -7.50 -27.43
C GLY A 62 -3.31 -6.80 -27.11
N TYR A 63 -3.94 -7.08 -25.97
CA TYR A 63 -5.16 -6.39 -25.53
C TYR A 63 -4.83 -5.10 -24.75
N GLY A 64 -4.04 -4.22 -25.37
CA GLY A 64 -3.57 -2.98 -24.74
C GLY A 64 -4.71 -2.05 -24.27
N LEU A 65 -5.82 -1.99 -25.02
CA LEU A 65 -7.02 -1.23 -24.61
C LEU A 65 -7.69 -1.78 -23.35
N VAL A 66 -7.67 -3.10 -23.17
CA VAL A 66 -8.20 -3.75 -21.96
C VAL A 66 -7.31 -3.42 -20.77
N ALA A 67 -5.99 -3.54 -20.92
CA ALA A 67 -5.02 -3.16 -19.89
C ALA A 67 -5.18 -1.68 -19.48
N ALA A 68 -5.28 -0.78 -20.45
CA ALA A 68 -5.53 0.64 -20.21
C ALA A 68 -6.86 0.88 -19.47
N SER A 69 -7.90 0.14 -19.82
CA SER A 69 -9.21 0.23 -19.16
C SER A 69 -9.16 -0.26 -17.71
N ILE A 70 -8.43 -1.34 -17.43
CA ILE A 70 -8.21 -1.83 -16.06
C ILE A 70 -7.53 -0.74 -15.22
N VAL A 71 -6.43 -0.17 -15.71
CA VAL A 71 -5.70 0.90 -15.02
C VAL A 71 -6.61 2.13 -14.82
N GLY A 72 -7.34 2.56 -15.85
CA GLY A 72 -8.26 3.69 -15.76
C GLY A 72 -9.38 3.48 -14.74
N LEU A 73 -9.97 2.28 -14.70
CA LEU A 73 -10.96 1.89 -13.70
C LEU A 73 -10.37 1.85 -12.28
N MET A 74 -9.13 1.39 -12.12
CA MET A 74 -8.44 1.43 -10.83
C MET A 74 -8.24 2.87 -10.35
N VAL A 75 -7.80 3.79 -11.21
CA VAL A 75 -7.64 5.21 -10.85
C VAL A 75 -8.95 5.80 -10.34
N LEU A 76 -10.00 5.70 -11.15
CA LEU A 76 -11.29 6.33 -10.85
C LEU A 76 -11.97 5.64 -9.66
N GLY A 77 -11.96 4.31 -9.65
CA GLY A 77 -12.57 3.49 -8.60
C GLY A 77 -11.86 3.65 -7.27
N SER A 78 -10.52 3.60 -7.24
CA SER A 78 -9.74 3.74 -6.01
C SER A 78 -9.89 5.13 -5.39
N ALA A 79 -9.81 6.19 -6.19
CA ALA A 79 -10.00 7.56 -5.69
C ALA A 79 -11.39 7.75 -5.09
N GLY A 80 -12.44 7.35 -5.83
CA GLY A 80 -13.82 7.47 -5.39
C GLY A 80 -14.10 6.66 -4.12
N PHE A 81 -13.62 5.42 -4.08
CA PHE A 81 -13.75 4.53 -2.93
C PHE A 81 -13.06 5.10 -1.69
N GLN A 82 -11.80 5.53 -1.79
CA GLN A 82 -11.05 6.06 -0.66
C GLN A 82 -11.67 7.34 -0.11
N TYR A 83 -12.16 8.23 -0.98
CA TYR A 83 -12.88 9.43 -0.54
C TYR A 83 -14.19 9.08 0.17
N TRP A 84 -14.93 8.10 -0.36
CA TRP A 84 -16.15 7.60 0.27
C TRP A 84 -15.87 7.01 1.65
N VAL A 85 -14.87 6.14 1.80
CA VAL A 85 -14.48 5.56 3.11
C VAL A 85 -14.06 6.66 4.09
N ALA A 86 -13.22 7.62 3.67
CA ALA A 86 -12.78 8.72 4.52
C ALA A 86 -13.97 9.55 5.03
N ARG A 87 -14.95 9.82 4.16
CA ARG A 87 -16.19 10.53 4.52
C ARG A 87 -17.05 9.71 5.47
N THR A 88 -17.25 8.43 5.20
CA THR A 88 -18.05 7.53 6.04
C THR A 88 -17.42 7.38 7.42
N LEU A 89 -16.09 7.19 7.50
CA LEU A 89 -15.35 7.14 8.75
C LEU A 89 -15.53 8.42 9.57
N ARG A 90 -15.45 9.60 8.93
CA ARG A 90 -15.68 10.87 9.62
C ARG A 90 -17.12 11.01 10.14
N LEU A 91 -18.11 10.57 9.36
CA LEU A 91 -19.51 10.56 9.82
C LEU A 91 -19.70 9.59 10.98
N TRP A 92 -19.08 8.42 10.93
CA TRP A 92 -19.06 7.44 12.01
C TRP A 92 -18.44 8.04 13.28
N LEU A 93 -17.30 8.74 13.18
CA LEU A 93 -16.66 9.44 14.30
C LEU A 93 -17.57 10.49 14.93
N LYS A 94 -18.33 11.24 14.13
CA LYS A 94 -19.30 12.25 14.63
C LYS A 94 -20.50 11.64 15.35
N ARG A 95 -20.87 10.39 15.02
CA ARG A 95 -22.01 9.68 15.61
C ARG A 95 -21.64 8.98 16.93
N GLN A 96 -20.38 8.97 17.33
CA GLN A 96 -19.96 8.32 18.57
C GLN A 96 -20.57 9.02 19.80
N PRO A 97 -21.06 8.26 20.80
CA PRO A 97 -21.80 8.80 21.95
C PRO A 97 -20.92 9.74 22.80
N CYS A 98 -19.64 9.42 22.96
CA CYS A 98 -18.68 10.27 23.68
C CYS A 98 -18.05 11.31 22.75
N ARG A 99 -18.83 12.27 22.24
CA ARG A 99 -18.35 13.27 21.26
C ARG A 99 -17.05 13.97 21.69
N GLY A 100 -16.90 14.32 22.96
CA GLY A 100 -15.68 14.95 23.49
C GLY A 100 -14.42 14.07 23.41
N THR A 101 -14.58 12.75 23.46
CA THR A 101 -13.47 11.79 23.30
C THR A 101 -13.01 11.73 21.85
N TRP A 102 -13.90 11.91 20.88
CA TRP A 102 -13.60 11.77 19.45
C TRP A 102 -13.42 13.09 18.70
N GLN A 103 -13.72 14.22 19.35
CA GLN A 103 -13.73 15.53 18.70
C GLN A 103 -12.37 15.87 18.09
N HIS A 104 -11.25 15.53 18.75
CA HIS A 104 -9.91 15.77 18.21
C HIS A 104 -9.63 14.98 16.92
N CYS A 105 -10.14 13.75 16.80
CA CYS A 105 -10.09 12.96 15.58
C CYS A 105 -10.97 13.57 14.49
N VAL A 106 -12.19 14.02 14.83
CA VAL A 106 -13.07 14.74 13.90
C VAL A 106 -12.43 16.02 13.39
N ASP A 107 -11.76 16.77 14.26
CA ASP A 107 -11.08 18.02 13.94
C ASP A 107 -9.84 17.77 13.08
N ALA A 108 -9.08 16.71 13.35
CA ALA A 108 -7.96 16.28 12.50
C ALA A 108 -8.41 15.97 11.07
N LEU A 109 -9.65 15.47 10.90
CA LEU A 109 -10.25 15.21 9.60
C LEU A 109 -11.10 16.37 9.06
N ALA A 110 -11.19 17.50 9.77
CA ALA A 110 -11.98 18.65 9.34
C ALA A 110 -11.49 19.22 8.00
N GLY A 111 -10.17 19.26 7.81
CA GLY A 111 -9.53 19.70 6.57
C GLY A 111 -9.90 18.89 5.33
N PHE A 112 -10.42 17.67 5.50
CA PHE A 112 -10.88 16.83 4.40
C PHE A 112 -12.22 17.29 3.77
N ASP A 113 -13.02 18.10 4.47
CA ASP A 113 -14.26 18.68 3.93
C ASP A 113 -14.04 20.04 3.24
N GLY A 114 -12.94 20.75 3.54
CA GLY A 114 -12.64 22.08 3.02
C GLY A 114 -12.31 22.11 1.52
N THR A 115 -12.25 20.94 0.89
CA THR A 115 -11.93 20.70 -0.52
C THR A 115 -13.15 20.66 -1.45
N ARG A 116 -14.35 21.07 -0.99
CA ARG A 116 -15.60 21.09 -1.78
C ARG A 116 -15.67 22.12 -2.92
N GLY A 117 -14.62 22.89 -3.19
CA GLY A 117 -14.61 23.91 -4.26
C GLY A 117 -13.68 23.58 -5.42
N LEU A 118 -13.89 24.24 -6.57
CA LEU A 118 -13.07 24.20 -7.79
C LEU A 118 -11.55 24.33 -7.54
N ARG A 119 -11.14 24.92 -6.39
CA ARG A 119 -9.76 24.97 -5.90
C ARG A 119 -9.13 23.59 -5.66
N CYS A 120 -9.95 22.56 -5.44
CA CYS A 120 -9.51 21.17 -5.31
C CYS A 120 -8.97 20.63 -6.63
N LEU A 121 -9.54 20.99 -7.79
CA LEU A 121 -8.96 20.60 -9.08
C LEU A 121 -7.59 21.23 -9.31
N THR A 122 -7.35 22.44 -8.79
CA THR A 122 -6.10 23.18 -9.02
C THR A 122 -5.00 22.91 -7.99
N SER A 123 -5.31 22.58 -6.73
CA SER A 123 -4.30 22.28 -5.69
C SER A 123 -4.40 20.88 -5.08
N GLY A 124 -5.58 20.26 -5.11
CA GLY A 124 -5.81 18.88 -4.66
C GLY A 124 -5.75 17.85 -5.80
N GLY A 125 -5.95 18.28 -7.04
CA GLY A 125 -5.89 17.44 -8.25
C GLY A 125 -4.53 16.77 -8.38
N PRO A 126 -3.41 17.49 -8.26
CA PRO A 126 -2.08 16.88 -8.26
C PRO A 126 -1.90 15.88 -7.11
N VAL A 127 -2.34 16.21 -5.89
CA VAL A 127 -2.20 15.32 -4.71
C VAL A 127 -3.06 14.07 -4.85
N CYS A 128 -4.31 14.20 -5.32
CA CYS A 128 -5.16 13.05 -5.65
C CYS A 128 -4.57 12.24 -6.80
N MET A 129 -4.02 12.88 -7.84
CA MET A 129 -3.35 12.18 -8.94
C MET A 129 -2.14 11.41 -8.44
N PHE A 130 -1.26 12.03 -7.64
CA PHE A 130 -0.12 11.34 -7.02
C PHE A 130 -0.58 10.21 -6.09
N ALA A 131 -1.63 10.42 -5.30
CA ALA A 131 -2.18 9.40 -4.42
C ALA A 131 -2.79 8.22 -5.21
N THR A 132 -3.37 8.49 -6.38
CA THR A 132 -3.85 7.43 -7.29
C THR A 132 -2.73 6.75 -8.05
N VAL A 133 -1.61 7.45 -8.33
CA VAL A 133 -0.46 6.88 -9.05
C VAL A 133 0.17 5.74 -8.24
N GLU A 134 0.37 5.89 -6.92
CA GLU A 134 0.92 4.78 -6.11
C GLU A 134 -0.05 3.59 -6.04
N ALA A 135 -1.38 3.82 -6.08
CA ALA A 135 -2.39 2.76 -6.05
C ALA A 135 -2.45 1.93 -7.33
N ILE A 136 -2.02 2.52 -8.46
CA ILE A 136 -1.98 1.86 -9.78
C ILE A 136 -0.58 1.47 -10.19
N ASP A 137 0.45 1.86 -9.43
CA ASP A 137 1.87 1.61 -9.72
C ASP A 137 2.14 0.14 -10.09
N PRO A 138 1.65 -0.86 -9.32
CA PRO A 138 1.89 -2.27 -9.68
C PRO A 138 1.29 -2.64 -11.05
N ALA A 139 0.13 -2.07 -11.40
CA ALA A 139 -0.54 -2.31 -12.67
C ALA A 139 0.09 -1.55 -13.83
N LEU A 140 0.57 -0.32 -13.59
CA LEU A 140 1.34 0.46 -14.56
C LEU A 140 2.67 -0.20 -14.87
N ASP A 141 3.39 -0.66 -13.86
CA ASP A 141 4.64 -1.39 -13.98
C ASP A 141 4.45 -2.69 -14.78
N ALA A 142 3.40 -3.44 -14.44
CA ALA A 142 2.98 -4.61 -15.19
C ALA A 142 2.65 -4.28 -16.67
N TRP A 143 1.93 -3.19 -16.92
CA TRP A 143 1.60 -2.78 -18.28
C TRP A 143 2.83 -2.33 -19.08
N ALA A 144 3.68 -1.50 -18.47
CA ALA A 144 4.92 -1.00 -19.06
C ALA A 144 5.82 -2.17 -19.45
N ALA A 145 5.98 -3.12 -18.55
CA ALA A 145 6.75 -4.32 -18.79
C ALA A 145 6.17 -5.20 -19.91
N ALA A 146 4.84 -5.37 -19.96
CA ALA A 146 4.19 -6.11 -21.04
C ALA A 146 4.34 -5.44 -22.41
N ASN A 147 4.22 -4.11 -22.48
CA ASN A 147 4.43 -3.36 -23.72
C ASN A 147 5.90 -3.40 -24.16
N ALA A 148 6.82 -3.31 -23.21
CA ALA A 148 8.24 -3.44 -23.49
C ALA A 148 8.57 -4.79 -24.16
N PHE A 149 7.90 -5.86 -23.74
CA PHE A 149 8.09 -7.17 -24.35
C PHE A 149 7.73 -7.23 -25.82
N SER A 150 6.67 -6.53 -26.23
CA SER A 150 6.26 -6.53 -27.65
C SER A 150 7.20 -5.72 -28.54
N LEU A 151 8.08 -4.90 -27.95
CA LEU A 151 9.08 -4.12 -28.66
C LEU A 151 10.39 -4.86 -28.90
N TYR A 152 10.63 -6.02 -28.27
CA TYR A 152 11.85 -6.78 -28.52
C TYR A 152 11.88 -7.39 -29.92
N ALA A 153 12.90 -7.05 -30.70
CA ALA A 153 13.28 -7.86 -31.85
C ALA A 153 13.71 -9.26 -31.37
N GLY A 154 13.43 -10.30 -32.17
CA GLY A 154 13.70 -11.69 -31.79
C GLY A 154 15.16 -11.97 -31.40
N SER A 155 16.13 -11.28 -32.02
CA SER A 155 17.56 -11.38 -31.70
C SER A 155 17.91 -10.79 -30.32
N LEU A 156 17.43 -9.58 -30.02
CA LEU A 156 17.62 -8.90 -28.74
C LEU A 156 17.02 -9.69 -27.57
N LYS A 157 15.88 -10.36 -27.80
CA LYS A 157 15.26 -11.23 -26.81
C LYS A 157 16.17 -12.39 -26.42
N LEU A 158 16.74 -13.08 -27.41
CA LEU A 158 17.65 -14.21 -27.19
C LEU A 158 18.93 -13.75 -26.48
N GLU A 159 19.49 -12.61 -26.88
CA GLU A 159 20.69 -12.06 -26.23
C GLU A 159 20.41 -11.72 -24.76
N PHE A 160 19.28 -11.08 -24.46
CA PHE A 160 18.91 -10.81 -23.07
C PHE A 160 18.65 -12.09 -22.27
N GLU A 161 17.93 -13.08 -22.83
CA GLU A 161 17.71 -14.37 -22.18
C GLU A 161 19.04 -15.09 -21.89
N SER A 162 19.99 -15.06 -22.82
CA SER A 162 21.32 -15.65 -22.65
C SER A 162 22.15 -14.97 -21.55
N SER A 163 21.92 -13.68 -21.29
CA SER A 163 22.62 -12.96 -20.21
C SER A 163 22.32 -13.51 -18.81
N TRP A 164 21.22 -14.26 -18.67
CA TRP A 164 20.83 -14.90 -17.42
C TRP A 164 21.38 -16.31 -17.24
N GLU A 165 21.99 -16.92 -18.25
CA GLU A 165 22.58 -18.28 -18.17
C GLU A 165 23.65 -18.38 -17.07
N GLY A 166 24.36 -17.28 -16.79
CA GLY A 166 25.35 -17.21 -15.72
C GLY A 166 24.75 -17.21 -14.30
N VAL A 167 23.43 -17.14 -14.15
CA VAL A 167 22.73 -17.15 -12.85
C VAL A 167 21.91 -18.44 -12.75
N PRO A 168 22.40 -19.51 -12.11
CA PRO A 168 21.86 -20.86 -12.30
C PRO A 168 20.35 -20.98 -12.06
N LEU A 169 19.82 -20.40 -10.97
CA LEU A 169 18.39 -20.44 -10.67
C LEU A 169 17.57 -19.58 -11.65
N VAL A 170 18.04 -18.35 -11.91
CA VAL A 170 17.29 -17.40 -12.75
C VAL A 170 17.37 -17.78 -14.21
N GLY A 171 18.55 -18.17 -14.71
CA GLY A 171 18.75 -18.70 -16.05
C GLY A 171 17.94 -19.97 -16.31
N TRP A 172 17.85 -20.90 -15.36
CA TRP A 172 16.95 -22.05 -15.47
C TRP A 172 15.48 -21.64 -15.59
N LEU A 173 15.04 -20.68 -14.76
CA LEU A 173 13.68 -20.13 -14.84
C LEU A 173 13.44 -19.39 -16.16
N VAL A 174 14.42 -18.64 -16.67
CA VAL A 174 14.33 -17.90 -17.94
C VAL A 174 14.20 -18.89 -19.08
N ALA A 175 15.03 -19.93 -19.09
CA ALA A 175 15.01 -20.95 -20.14
C ALA A 175 13.67 -21.73 -20.16
N TRP A 176 13.06 -21.95 -18.99
CA TRP A 176 11.82 -22.72 -18.89
C TRP A 176 10.55 -21.88 -19.14
N LEU A 177 10.46 -20.69 -18.55
CA LEU A 177 9.27 -19.84 -18.57
C LEU A 177 9.33 -18.71 -19.60
N GLY A 178 10.53 -18.42 -20.13
CA GLY A 178 10.82 -17.18 -20.82
C GLY A 178 10.83 -15.99 -19.85
N LEU A 179 11.38 -14.87 -20.33
CA LEU A 179 11.40 -13.65 -19.55
C LEU A 179 9.99 -13.11 -19.16
N PRO A 180 8.95 -13.19 -20.03
CA PRO A 180 7.58 -12.82 -19.63
C PRO A 180 7.05 -13.67 -18.48
N GLY A 181 7.36 -14.97 -18.48
CA GLY A 181 6.92 -15.89 -17.43
C GLY A 181 7.58 -15.61 -16.09
N ILE A 182 8.87 -15.23 -16.07
CA ILE A 182 9.53 -14.78 -14.83
C ILE A 182 8.85 -13.54 -14.26
N LEU A 183 8.51 -12.57 -15.12
CA LEU A 183 7.87 -11.37 -14.62
C LEU A 183 6.49 -11.68 -14.03
N VAL A 184 5.71 -12.58 -14.65
CA VAL A 184 4.47 -13.08 -14.05
C VAL A 184 4.74 -13.73 -12.69
N VAL A 185 5.78 -14.56 -12.57
CA VAL A 185 6.16 -15.18 -11.29
C VAL A 185 6.54 -14.12 -10.24
N ILE A 186 7.28 -13.07 -10.61
CA ILE A 186 7.63 -11.97 -9.71
C ILE A 186 6.37 -11.21 -9.27
N LEU A 187 5.48 -10.87 -10.21
CA LEU A 187 4.22 -10.18 -9.91
C LEU A 187 3.32 -11.02 -9.01
N LEU A 188 3.18 -12.31 -9.28
CA LEU A 188 2.41 -13.24 -8.44
C LEU A 188 3.07 -13.42 -7.08
N GLY A 189 4.40 -13.51 -7.02
CA GLY A 189 5.15 -13.60 -5.76
C GLY A 189 4.99 -12.35 -4.90
N SER A 190 5.06 -11.17 -5.51
CA SER A 190 4.79 -9.88 -4.86
C SER A 190 3.36 -9.83 -4.31
N MET A 191 2.37 -10.16 -5.15
CA MET A 191 0.97 -10.27 -4.76
C MET A 191 0.79 -11.23 -3.57
N LEU A 192 1.36 -12.42 -3.61
CA LEU A 192 1.27 -13.40 -2.52
C LEU A 192 1.94 -12.89 -1.24
N CYS A 193 3.07 -12.20 -1.34
CA CYS A 193 3.76 -11.59 -0.20
C CYS A 193 2.91 -10.49 0.45
N GLN A 194 2.29 -9.62 -0.37
CA GLN A 194 1.36 -8.58 0.07
C GLN A 194 0.11 -9.20 0.71
N LEU A 195 -0.50 -10.22 0.09
CA LEU A 195 -1.65 -10.96 0.61
C LEU A 195 -1.36 -11.63 1.95
N TRP A 196 -0.21 -12.29 2.07
CA TRP A 196 0.22 -12.93 3.31
C TRP A 196 0.37 -11.89 4.43
N SER A 197 1.04 -10.77 4.13
CA SER A 197 1.22 -9.67 5.09
C SER A 197 -0.12 -9.08 5.52
N LEU A 198 -1.03 -8.88 4.57
CA LEU A 198 -2.37 -8.36 4.82
C LEU A 198 -3.24 -9.33 5.62
N HIS A 199 -3.14 -10.63 5.34
CA HIS A 199 -3.85 -11.68 6.09
C HIS A 199 -3.41 -11.73 7.56
N HIS A 200 -2.09 -11.70 7.81
CA HIS A 200 -1.56 -11.67 9.16
C HIS A 200 -2.04 -10.45 9.95
N ARG A 201 -2.11 -9.28 9.28
CA ARG A 201 -2.64 -8.04 9.87
C ARG A 201 -4.14 -8.13 10.14
N HIS A 202 -4.90 -8.72 9.22
CA HIS A 202 -6.32 -8.93 9.40
C HIS A 202 -6.63 -9.75 10.66
N GLN A 203 -5.93 -10.87 10.88
CA GLN A 203 -6.10 -11.68 12.08
C GLN A 203 -5.89 -10.87 13.37
N TYR A 204 -4.83 -10.06 13.41
CA TYR A 204 -4.53 -9.22 14.56
C TYR A 204 -5.57 -8.10 14.75
N LEU A 205 -5.98 -7.43 13.66
CA LEU A 205 -6.94 -6.35 13.73
C LEU A 205 -8.33 -6.84 14.14
N THR A 206 -8.77 -8.02 13.70
CA THR A 206 -10.03 -8.61 14.14
C THR A 206 -10.05 -8.79 15.67
N SER A 207 -8.97 -9.31 16.27
CA SER A 207 -8.88 -9.40 17.74
C SER A 207 -8.88 -8.03 18.44
N LEU A 208 -8.35 -7.00 17.77
CA LEU A 208 -8.39 -5.63 18.30
C LEU A 208 -9.78 -5.01 18.19
N PHE A 209 -10.57 -5.37 17.17
CA PHE A 209 -11.95 -4.94 17.07
C PHE A 209 -12.79 -5.55 18.20
N ASP A 210 -12.59 -6.82 18.52
CA ASP A 210 -13.24 -7.46 19.67
C ASP A 210 -12.85 -6.74 21.00
N GLU A 211 -11.55 -6.47 21.22
CA GLU A 211 -11.08 -5.69 22.38
C GLU A 211 -11.68 -4.27 22.41
N PHE A 212 -11.83 -3.65 21.24
CA PHE A 212 -12.41 -2.31 21.08
C PHE A 212 -13.91 -2.29 21.39
N ALA A 213 -14.65 -3.34 21.03
CA ALA A 213 -16.07 -3.51 21.36
C ALA A 213 -16.26 -3.69 22.87
N ASP A 214 -15.44 -4.52 23.50
CA ASP A 214 -15.57 -4.92 24.89
C ASP A 214 -15.15 -3.82 25.88
N GLN A 215 -13.93 -3.26 25.70
CA GLN A 215 -13.28 -2.49 26.77
C GLN A 215 -13.18 -0.99 26.50
N ALA A 216 -13.29 -0.49 25.27
CA ALA A 216 -12.74 0.85 25.03
C ALA A 216 -13.13 1.57 23.73
N GLN A 217 -14.34 2.11 23.64
CA GLN A 217 -14.48 3.41 22.96
C GLN A 217 -13.68 4.52 23.70
N GLY A 218 -13.45 4.35 25.01
CA GLY A 218 -12.76 5.31 25.88
C GLY A 218 -11.22 5.26 25.88
N SER A 219 -10.58 4.09 25.74
CA SER A 219 -9.11 3.97 25.84
C SER A 219 -8.41 4.50 24.60
N ALA A 220 -7.61 5.55 24.77
CA ALA A 220 -6.77 6.11 23.71
C ALA A 220 -5.78 5.08 23.14
N LYS A 221 -5.31 4.15 23.97
CA LYS A 221 -4.39 3.09 23.56
C LYS A 221 -5.02 2.10 22.60
N CYS A 222 -6.27 1.69 22.85
CA CYS A 222 -6.99 0.79 21.95
C CYS A 222 -7.25 1.46 20.60
N ARG A 223 -7.78 2.70 20.61
CA ARG A 223 -7.97 3.51 19.39
C ARG A 223 -6.70 3.68 18.59
N PHE A 224 -5.60 4.04 19.26
CA PHE A 224 -4.29 4.19 18.63
C PHE A 224 -3.87 2.91 17.92
N LYS A 225 -3.99 1.73 18.57
CA LYS A 225 -3.66 0.44 17.93
C LYS A 225 -4.52 0.16 16.70
N VAL A 226 -5.84 0.40 16.77
CA VAL A 226 -6.74 0.21 15.62
C VAL A 226 -6.31 1.10 14.45
N TRP A 227 -6.11 2.40 14.69
CA TRP A 227 -5.63 3.33 13.66
C TRP A 227 -4.26 2.97 13.12
N TYR A 228 -3.38 2.44 13.97
CA TYR A 228 -2.04 2.02 13.60
C TYR A 228 -2.07 0.83 12.66
N GLU A 229 -2.84 -0.20 13.00
CA GLU A 229 -2.98 -1.39 12.17
C GLU A 229 -3.75 -1.12 10.87
N TRP A 230 -4.76 -0.24 10.91
CA TRP A 230 -5.44 0.23 9.68
C TRP A 230 -4.55 1.05 8.76
N LYS A 231 -3.71 1.91 9.33
CA LYS A 231 -2.67 2.61 8.56
C LYS A 231 -1.79 1.61 7.80
N HIS A 232 -1.37 0.52 8.44
CA HIS A 232 -0.56 -0.51 7.80
C HIS A 232 -1.30 -1.27 6.71
N ALA A 233 -2.54 -1.68 6.96
CA ALA A 233 -3.36 -2.36 5.96
C ALA A 233 -3.59 -1.47 4.73
N THR A 234 -3.84 -0.18 4.93
CA THR A 234 -4.02 0.78 3.84
C THR A 234 -2.73 1.12 3.10
N ASP A 235 -1.57 1.18 3.79
CA ASP A 235 -0.27 1.32 3.12
C ASP A 235 -0.01 0.12 2.21
N LEU A 236 -0.15 -1.11 2.74
CA LEU A 236 0.03 -2.35 1.97
C LEU A 236 -0.92 -2.43 0.78
N GLY A 237 -2.18 -2.02 0.96
CA GLY A 237 -3.21 -2.03 -0.07
C GLY A 237 -3.17 -0.86 -1.05
N GLY A 238 -2.13 -0.01 -1.06
CA GLY A 238 -2.03 1.13 -1.98
C GLY A 238 -3.10 2.21 -1.75
N LEU A 239 -3.78 2.23 -0.60
CA LEU A 239 -4.87 3.16 -0.29
C LEU A 239 -4.34 4.45 0.36
N LEU A 240 -3.60 5.24 -0.42
CA LEU A 240 -2.87 6.42 0.07
C LEU A 240 -3.70 7.55 0.69
N ILE A 241 -4.90 7.81 0.17
CA ILE A 241 -5.80 8.80 0.77
C ILE A 241 -6.18 8.35 2.18
N LEU A 242 -6.51 7.06 2.33
CA LEU A 242 -6.83 6.49 3.63
C LEU A 242 -5.61 6.40 4.54
N LEU A 243 -4.43 6.16 3.98
CA LEU A 243 -3.16 6.20 4.71
C LEU A 243 -2.96 7.56 5.38
N ASP A 244 -3.15 8.68 4.66
CA ASP A 244 -3.06 10.04 5.21
C ASP A 244 -4.14 10.30 6.28
N VAL A 245 -5.35 9.78 6.08
CA VAL A 245 -6.43 9.85 7.08
C VAL A 245 -6.02 9.13 8.37
N PHE A 246 -5.48 7.92 8.29
CA PHE A 246 -5.05 7.17 9.47
C PHE A 246 -3.80 7.76 10.12
N GLU A 247 -2.88 8.33 9.35
CA GLU A 247 -1.77 9.11 9.90
C GLU A 247 -2.28 10.30 10.72
N LYS A 248 -3.25 11.07 10.20
CA LYS A 248 -3.87 12.18 10.93
C LYS A 248 -4.56 11.73 12.21
N LEU A 249 -5.28 10.61 12.18
CA LEU A 249 -5.93 10.04 13.35
C LEU A 249 -4.91 9.59 14.41
N LEU A 250 -3.82 8.95 14.00
CA LEU A 250 -2.72 8.58 14.90
C LEU A 250 -2.06 9.80 15.54
N TYR A 251 -1.75 10.83 14.75
CA TYR A 251 -1.20 12.08 15.27
C TYR A 251 -2.15 12.77 16.25
N ALA A 252 -3.46 12.68 16.01
CA ALA A 252 -4.46 13.24 16.90
C ALA A 252 -4.44 12.53 18.27
N GLU A 253 -4.33 11.20 18.30
CA GLU A 253 -4.19 10.43 19.56
C GLU A 253 -2.84 10.72 20.25
N LEU A 254 -1.74 10.74 19.50
CA LEU A 254 -0.40 11.03 20.05
C LEU A 254 -0.31 12.40 20.71
N LYS A 255 -0.94 13.43 20.13
CA LYS A 255 -0.97 14.78 20.73
C LYS A 255 -1.65 14.83 22.10
N ARG A 256 -2.52 13.85 22.41
CA ARG A 256 -3.21 13.75 23.70
C ARG A 256 -2.48 12.85 24.70
N ASP A 257 -1.44 12.15 24.26
CA ASP A 257 -0.64 11.29 25.12
C ASP A 257 0.33 12.10 25.98
N THR A 258 -0.18 12.67 27.07
CA THR A 258 0.62 13.44 28.02
C THR A 258 1.57 12.57 28.84
N GLN A 259 1.33 11.26 28.90
CA GLN A 259 2.10 10.31 29.71
C GLN A 259 3.19 9.59 28.89
N GLY A 260 3.18 9.74 27.56
CA GLY A 260 4.13 9.07 26.67
C GLY A 260 3.90 7.55 26.57
N GLU A 261 2.70 7.07 26.92
CA GLU A 261 2.37 5.65 26.92
C GLU A 261 2.07 5.10 25.51
N LEU A 262 1.68 5.97 24.57
CA LEU A 262 1.41 5.65 23.17
C LEU A 262 2.67 5.64 22.31
N TYR A 263 3.86 5.64 22.91
CA TYR A 263 5.13 5.64 22.18
C TYR A 263 5.44 4.25 21.58
N GLN A 264 4.78 3.95 20.46
CA GLN A 264 5.32 3.05 19.46
C GLN A 264 5.87 3.92 18.33
N VAL A 265 7.16 3.72 18.05
CA VAL A 265 7.82 4.24 16.87
C VAL A 265 6.86 4.06 15.70
N VAL A 266 6.42 5.17 15.09
CA VAL A 266 5.55 5.15 13.90
C VAL A 266 6.37 4.48 12.81
N ASP A 267 6.17 3.19 12.72
CA ASP A 267 7.05 2.32 12.01
C ASP A 267 6.39 1.94 10.68
N ARG A 268 7.18 1.89 9.60
CA ARG A 268 6.76 1.37 8.28
C ARG A 268 7.50 0.06 7.94
N PHE A 269 8.12 -0.60 8.92
CA PHE A 269 8.84 -1.88 8.78
C PHE A 269 8.01 -2.90 8.00
N TRP A 270 6.70 -2.91 8.18
CA TRP A 270 5.81 -3.90 7.60
C TRP A 270 5.54 -3.71 6.11
N ALA A 271 5.53 -2.47 5.62
CA ALA A 271 5.40 -2.20 4.20
C ALA A 271 6.75 -2.31 3.46
N PHE A 272 7.87 -2.21 4.18
CA PHE A 272 9.20 -2.19 3.57
C PHE A 272 9.51 -3.43 2.74
N ILE A 273 9.37 -4.63 3.31
CA ILE A 273 9.67 -5.88 2.59
C ILE A 273 8.77 -6.07 1.36
N PRO A 274 7.43 -6.06 1.49
CA PRO A 274 6.56 -6.29 0.34
C PRO A 274 6.70 -5.20 -0.73
N LYS A 275 6.75 -3.91 -0.35
CA LYS A 275 6.81 -2.81 -1.34
C LYS A 275 8.20 -2.59 -1.93
N VAL A 276 9.27 -2.68 -1.13
CA VAL A 276 10.63 -2.39 -1.62
C VAL A 276 11.28 -3.63 -2.18
N VAL A 277 11.34 -4.71 -1.38
CA VAL A 277 12.12 -5.90 -1.71
C VAL A 277 11.40 -6.76 -2.75
N ALA A 278 10.10 -7.00 -2.56
CA ALA A 278 9.34 -7.90 -3.43
C ALA A 278 8.79 -7.22 -4.68
N GLU A 279 8.66 -5.89 -4.70
CA GLU A 279 7.95 -5.15 -5.75
C GLU A 279 8.84 -4.09 -6.44
N ALA A 280 9.10 -2.96 -5.78
CA ALA A 280 9.71 -1.80 -6.42
C ALA A 280 11.15 -2.04 -6.91
N LEU A 281 11.97 -2.80 -6.17
CA LEU A 281 13.34 -3.12 -6.60
C LEU A 281 13.37 -4.04 -7.83
N PRO A 282 12.68 -5.21 -7.84
CA PRO A 282 12.56 -6.02 -9.04
C PRO A 282 11.98 -5.25 -10.22
N SER A 283 10.96 -4.43 -9.98
CA SER A 283 10.31 -3.63 -11.01
C SER A 283 11.29 -2.62 -11.63
N LEU A 284 11.97 -1.82 -10.80
CA LEU A 284 13.00 -0.87 -11.25
C LEU A 284 14.12 -1.58 -12.03
N TRP A 285 14.63 -2.70 -11.50
CA TRP A 285 15.67 -3.48 -12.18
C TRP A 285 15.22 -3.92 -13.57
N PHE A 286 13.99 -4.42 -13.68
CA PHE A 286 13.42 -4.89 -14.93
C PHE A 286 13.23 -3.74 -15.92
N GLN A 287 12.63 -2.63 -15.49
CA GLN A 287 12.37 -1.47 -16.33
C GLN A 287 13.65 -0.81 -16.86
N VAL A 288 14.69 -0.70 -16.02
CA VAL A 288 16.01 -0.22 -16.46
C VAL A 288 16.59 -1.14 -17.53
N SER A 289 16.47 -2.45 -17.35
CA SER A 289 16.98 -3.45 -18.31
C SER A 289 16.23 -3.37 -19.64
N VAL A 290 14.90 -3.26 -19.57
CA VAL A 290 14.02 -3.07 -20.72
C VAL A 290 14.36 -1.80 -21.49
N LEU A 291 14.51 -0.68 -20.78
CA LEU A 291 14.72 0.59 -21.44
C LEU A 291 16.08 0.62 -22.13
N ALA A 292 17.10 0.02 -21.51
CA ALA A 292 18.42 -0.11 -22.12
C ALA A 292 18.38 -0.84 -23.47
N LEU A 293 17.59 -1.91 -23.57
CA LEU A 293 17.49 -2.73 -24.79
C LEU A 293 16.59 -2.13 -25.87
N THR A 294 15.64 -1.28 -25.46
CA THR A 294 14.64 -0.70 -26.37
C THR A 294 14.89 0.78 -26.63
N TYR A 295 15.98 1.35 -26.12
CA TYR A 295 16.22 2.80 -26.13
C TYR A 295 16.05 3.43 -27.52
N ASP A 296 16.66 2.83 -28.55
CA ASP A 296 16.65 3.36 -29.92
C ASP A 296 15.37 3.06 -30.71
N SER A 297 14.62 2.04 -30.29
CA SER A 297 13.45 1.53 -31.03
C SER A 297 12.11 1.84 -30.35
N CYS A 298 12.14 2.36 -29.12
CA CYS A 298 10.96 2.57 -28.30
C CYS A 298 10.15 3.79 -28.79
N PRO A 299 8.84 3.62 -29.06
CA PRO A 299 7.95 4.76 -29.30
C PRO A 299 7.98 5.75 -28.13
N GLY A 300 7.92 7.05 -28.41
CA GLY A 300 8.02 8.10 -27.39
C GLY A 300 7.00 7.98 -26.24
N SER A 301 5.80 7.45 -26.51
CA SER A 301 4.79 7.18 -25.48
C SER A 301 5.21 6.05 -24.53
N THR A 302 5.71 4.93 -25.05
CA THR A 302 6.21 3.82 -24.23
C THR A 302 7.46 4.23 -23.45
N PHE A 303 8.32 5.04 -24.06
CA PHE A 303 9.48 5.64 -23.39
C PHE A 303 9.05 6.49 -22.19
N ALA A 304 8.06 7.37 -22.36
CA ALA A 304 7.53 8.20 -21.27
C ALA A 304 6.90 7.37 -20.15
N ILE A 305 6.16 6.30 -20.48
CA ILE A 305 5.56 5.39 -19.50
C ILE A 305 6.66 4.69 -18.68
N ASN A 306 7.69 4.15 -19.33
CA ASN A 306 8.82 3.53 -18.65
C ASN A 306 9.56 4.52 -17.73
N LEU A 307 9.75 5.76 -18.16
CA LEU A 307 10.36 6.79 -17.29
C LEU A 307 9.50 7.11 -16.07
N MET A 308 8.18 7.26 -16.23
CA MET A 308 7.27 7.51 -15.10
C MET A 308 7.27 6.36 -14.10
N SER A 309 7.22 5.14 -14.61
CA SER A 309 7.27 3.88 -13.86
C SER A 309 8.58 3.78 -13.06
N MET A 310 9.73 4.07 -13.68
CA MET A 310 11.02 4.07 -12.99
C MET A 310 11.12 5.18 -11.94
N ALA A 311 10.63 6.38 -12.26
CA ALA A 311 10.63 7.50 -11.33
C ALA A 311 9.76 7.20 -10.09
N SER A 312 8.61 6.56 -10.29
CA SER A 312 7.72 6.10 -9.21
C SER A 312 8.42 5.08 -8.31
N SER A 313 9.04 4.04 -8.90
CA SER A 313 9.82 3.05 -8.17
C SER A 313 10.99 3.67 -7.40
N ILE A 314 11.76 4.57 -8.02
CA ILE A 314 12.87 5.30 -7.38
C ILE A 314 12.36 6.10 -6.18
N PHE A 315 11.26 6.83 -6.35
CA PHE A 315 10.65 7.61 -5.27
C PHE A 315 10.19 6.70 -4.12
N CYS A 316 9.50 5.60 -4.42
CA CYS A 316 9.02 4.62 -3.45
C CYS A 316 10.20 4.04 -2.63
N ILE A 317 11.22 3.52 -3.32
CA ILE A 317 12.42 2.95 -2.69
C ILE A 317 13.13 3.99 -1.83
N ALA A 318 13.39 5.20 -2.36
CA ALA A 318 14.10 6.24 -1.63
C ALA A 318 13.34 6.71 -0.38
N LYS A 319 12.03 6.93 -0.50
CA LYS A 319 11.15 7.32 0.60
C LYS A 319 11.14 6.25 1.70
N LEU A 320 10.91 4.98 1.33
CA LEU A 320 10.84 3.89 2.30
C LEU A 320 12.20 3.59 2.93
N LEU A 321 13.31 3.65 2.17
CA LEU A 321 14.66 3.57 2.72
C LEU A 321 14.95 4.71 3.70
N HIS A 322 14.57 5.95 3.37
CA HIS A 322 14.77 7.09 4.25
C HIS A 322 14.03 6.92 5.58
N LEU A 323 12.76 6.51 5.52
CA LEU A 323 11.96 6.23 6.72
C LEU A 323 12.59 5.10 7.53
N GLN A 324 12.99 4.02 6.87
CA GLN A 324 13.63 2.86 7.48
C GLN A 324 14.93 3.23 8.22
N ILE A 325 15.82 3.97 7.55
CA ILE A 325 17.09 4.42 8.12
C ILE A 325 16.84 5.37 9.29
N SER A 326 15.87 6.28 9.17
CA SER A 326 15.51 7.21 10.24
C SER A 326 15.00 6.49 11.47
N THR A 327 14.14 5.48 11.27
CA THR A 327 13.60 4.62 12.32
C THR A 327 14.70 3.81 13.00
N LEU A 328 15.57 3.15 12.24
CA LEU A 328 16.70 2.40 12.77
C LEU A 328 17.64 3.32 13.55
N ARG A 329 18.00 4.48 12.99
CA ARG A 329 18.86 5.48 13.65
C ARG A 329 18.27 5.96 14.97
N PHE A 330 16.96 6.20 15.01
CA PHE A 330 16.27 6.58 16.24
C PHE A 330 16.33 5.45 17.28
N GLY A 331 15.96 4.23 16.90
CA GLY A 331 15.96 3.08 17.81
C GLY A 331 17.35 2.73 18.35
N PHE A 332 18.40 2.87 17.55
CA PHE A 332 19.78 2.72 18.02
C PHE A 332 20.21 3.85 18.97
N ARG A 333 19.79 5.09 18.71
CA ARG A 333 20.13 6.24 19.57
C ARG A 333 19.49 6.16 20.94
N THR A 334 18.26 5.66 21.05
CA THR A 334 17.56 5.54 22.33
C THR A 334 18.10 4.39 23.20
N LYS A 335 19.06 3.59 22.70
CA LYS A 335 19.68 2.43 23.39
C LYS A 335 18.64 1.51 24.05
N THR A 336 17.45 1.43 23.49
CA THR A 336 16.40 0.61 24.06
C THR A 336 16.79 -0.84 23.80
N GLN A 337 17.31 -1.55 24.81
CA GLN A 337 17.74 -2.95 24.68
C GLN A 337 16.63 -3.85 24.11
N ARG A 338 15.36 -3.49 24.39
CA ARG A 338 14.17 -4.14 23.81
C ARG A 338 13.99 -3.94 22.31
N PHE A 339 14.56 -2.89 21.71
CA PHE A 339 14.50 -2.63 20.27
C PHE A 339 15.50 -3.49 19.50
N CYS A 340 16.75 -3.57 19.98
CA CYS A 340 17.81 -4.34 19.29
C CYS A 340 17.64 -5.86 19.39
N ASN A 341 16.87 -6.35 20.37
CA ASN A 341 16.63 -7.79 20.56
C ASN A 341 15.42 -8.32 19.77
N ARG A 342 14.72 -7.47 19.01
CA ARG A 342 13.59 -7.90 18.19
C ARG A 342 14.09 -8.51 16.87
N PRO A 343 13.73 -9.76 16.54
CA PRO A 343 14.17 -10.40 15.30
C PRO A 343 13.72 -9.64 14.05
N GLU A 344 12.59 -8.94 14.13
CA GLU A 344 12.05 -8.11 13.06
C GLU A 344 13.00 -6.95 12.72
N VAL A 345 13.66 -6.36 13.72
CA VAL A 345 14.61 -5.25 13.52
C VAL A 345 15.85 -5.74 12.78
N TRP A 346 16.34 -6.95 13.09
CA TRP A 346 17.47 -7.56 12.40
C TRP A 346 17.14 -7.88 10.94
N LEU A 347 16.03 -8.59 10.71
CA LEU A 347 15.58 -8.94 9.37
C LEU A 347 15.42 -7.67 8.50
N ASN A 348 14.79 -6.64 9.07
CA ASN A 348 14.58 -5.37 8.39
C ASN A 348 15.88 -4.57 8.17
N SER A 349 16.86 -4.67 9.07
CA SER A 349 18.17 -4.04 8.86
C SER A 349 18.91 -4.70 7.70
N ILE A 350 18.89 -6.04 7.64
CA ILE A 350 19.47 -6.81 6.53
C ILE A 350 18.76 -6.45 5.22
N ALA A 351 17.41 -6.47 5.22
CA ALA A 351 16.62 -6.09 4.07
C ALA A 351 16.93 -4.65 3.61
N CYS A 352 17.08 -3.71 4.53
CA CYS A 352 17.43 -2.31 4.24
C CYS A 352 18.82 -2.19 3.59
N MET A 353 19.83 -2.90 4.12
CA MET A 353 21.18 -2.89 3.55
C MET A 353 21.21 -3.49 2.14
N LEU A 354 20.61 -4.68 1.95
CA LEU A 354 20.52 -5.33 0.64
C LEU A 354 19.74 -4.48 -0.35
N SER A 355 18.62 -3.91 0.07
CA SER A 355 17.81 -3.02 -0.76
C SER A 355 18.57 -1.78 -1.19
N SER A 356 19.33 -1.17 -0.28
CA SER A 356 20.16 0.00 -0.58
C SER A 356 21.24 -0.32 -1.60
N PHE A 357 21.87 -1.50 -1.47
CA PHE A 357 22.89 -1.96 -2.41
C PHE A 357 22.29 -2.23 -3.80
N CYS A 358 21.19 -2.98 -3.87
CA CYS A 358 20.48 -3.24 -5.13
C CYS A 358 19.99 -1.94 -5.78
N PHE A 359 19.46 -1.01 -4.98
CA PHE A 359 19.01 0.30 -5.46
C PHE A 359 20.17 1.10 -6.07
N ALA A 360 21.32 1.15 -5.40
CA ALA A 360 22.52 1.81 -5.93
C ALA A 360 22.97 1.19 -7.26
N ILE A 361 22.91 -0.14 -7.38
CA ILE A 361 23.20 -0.82 -8.65
C ILE A 361 22.19 -0.40 -9.73
N CYS A 362 20.88 -0.39 -9.44
CA CYS A 362 19.88 0.06 -10.40
C CYS A 362 20.15 1.49 -10.89
N LEU A 363 20.52 2.40 -9.99
CA LEU A 363 20.85 3.79 -10.35
C LEU A 363 22.11 3.88 -11.22
N LEU A 364 23.15 3.08 -10.94
CA LEU A 364 24.33 3.01 -11.79
C LEU A 364 24.01 2.47 -13.17
N ARG A 365 23.18 1.42 -13.25
CA ARG A 365 22.72 0.86 -14.54
C ARG A 365 21.89 1.87 -15.32
N LEU A 366 21.00 2.59 -14.64
CA LEU A 366 20.19 3.65 -15.23
C LEU A 366 21.08 4.78 -15.78
N ALA A 367 22.08 5.24 -15.01
CA ALA A 367 23.05 6.22 -15.50
C ALA A 367 23.80 5.73 -16.76
N GLY A 368 24.10 4.42 -16.80
CA GLY A 368 24.69 3.74 -17.95
C GLY A 368 23.90 3.89 -19.25
N LEU A 369 22.58 4.06 -19.18
CA LEU A 369 21.70 4.29 -20.33
C LEU A 369 22.12 5.52 -21.15
N TRP A 370 22.62 6.58 -20.49
CA TRP A 370 23.03 7.81 -21.17
C TRP A 370 24.54 7.89 -21.40
N ILE A 371 25.33 7.12 -20.66
CA ILE A 371 26.80 7.17 -20.71
C ILE A 371 27.37 6.16 -21.71
N CYS A 372 26.77 4.97 -21.79
CA CYS A 372 27.28 3.89 -22.62
C CYS A 372 26.71 3.97 -24.04
N PRO A 373 27.54 3.83 -25.09
CA PRO A 373 27.06 3.81 -26.48
C PRO A 373 26.03 2.71 -26.77
N SER A 374 26.12 1.59 -26.06
CA SER A 374 25.17 0.45 -26.15
C SER A 374 23.96 0.59 -25.22
N HIS A 375 23.86 1.68 -24.46
CA HIS A 375 22.88 1.89 -23.39
C HIS A 375 22.89 0.85 -22.24
N ILE A 376 23.78 -0.16 -22.30
CA ILE A 376 23.87 -1.24 -21.33
C ILE A 376 25.12 -1.08 -20.48
N PHE A 377 24.93 -0.89 -19.18
CA PHE A 377 26.01 -0.89 -18.18
C PHE A 377 25.92 -2.13 -17.29
N LEU A 378 27.01 -2.90 -17.26
CA LEU A 378 27.20 -4.06 -16.40
C LEU A 378 28.16 -3.69 -15.28
N VAL A 379 27.72 -3.76 -14.01
CA VAL A 379 28.57 -3.36 -12.87
C VAL A 379 29.91 -4.09 -12.83
N SER A 380 29.96 -5.34 -13.27
CA SER A 380 31.18 -6.16 -13.30
C SER A 380 32.11 -5.89 -14.50
N ARG A 381 31.59 -5.33 -15.61
CA ARG A 381 32.31 -5.23 -16.89
C ARG A 381 32.35 -3.82 -17.49
N GLY A 382 31.67 -2.85 -16.89
CA GLY A 382 31.51 -1.49 -17.41
C GLY A 382 30.47 -1.40 -18.53
N CYS A 383 30.64 -0.42 -19.43
CA CYS A 383 29.80 -0.29 -20.61
C CYS A 383 29.95 -1.51 -21.51
N PHE A 384 28.83 -2.11 -21.89
CA PHE A 384 28.81 -3.15 -22.90
C PHE A 384 29.32 -2.55 -24.20
N LYS A 385 30.33 -3.17 -24.81
CA LYS A 385 30.76 -2.81 -26.16
C LYS A 385 30.09 -3.82 -27.07
N GLU A 386 29.20 -3.34 -27.94
CA GLU A 386 28.81 -4.15 -29.09
C GLU A 386 30.11 -4.53 -29.82
N GLY A 387 30.34 -5.83 -29.97
CA GLY A 387 31.49 -6.34 -30.71
C GLY A 387 31.40 -5.94 -32.19
N PRO A 388 32.51 -5.99 -32.94
CA PRO A 388 32.48 -5.80 -34.38
C PRO A 388 31.61 -6.82 -35.10
#